data_AF-A0A2D3UQ77-F1
#
_entry.id   AF-A0A2D3UQ77-F1
#
_cell.length_a   1.000
_cell.length_b   1.000
_cell.length_c   1.000
_cell.angle_alpha   90.00
_cell.angle_beta   90.00
_cell.angle_gamma   90.00
#
_symmetry.space_group_name_H-M   'P 1'
#
loop_
_entity.id
_entity.type
_entity.pdbx_description
1 polymer ?
#
loop_
_entity_poly.entity_id
_entity_poly.type
_entity_poly.pdbx_seq_one_letter_code
_entity_poly.pdbx_strand_id
1 'polypeptide(L)'
;MGAGRGSCLNRTIASILGIAIIATIVAVCAVYIPKNHYRHHDHDQALGDPSSHDSPSSSSSDDNDKPALDPASKDSPNDIPAHPEEVGIDNGMPKVTNKEAFKNGGAAIHPTKTGGNEDAKDEYHLYKGEWTEFPGSEDWVSFDEMWDSNLPSVKTACKDHGWGDDNSKDENEMIKSQIDYISKASLIDHRFILAIILQESKGCLRVTSTDSLHGVHNPGLMQSHNGSSYTTSDDADEREKSIRQMIQDGAQGTKQGDGLVQTLNKFGNVFSAARGYNSGDVGKSGDLGDAIGSTACYVSDVANRLMGWIAVESTCSEEALGVVQSAGNAWQAGTAWQAGSDDDWAAPAASDDSWSAPADGSASADDGQWSASGGDTSSTTTTTGTTSTGANSDGTYSGGHWDTNGNYVQGGSTRRKRGVVFRS
;
A
#
# COMPACT_ATOMS: atom_id res chain seq x y z
N MET A 1 -46.76 8.31 47.05
CA MET A 1 -46.93 6.87 46.78
C MET A 1 -47.40 6.71 45.34
N GLY A 2 -46.58 6.14 44.47
CA GLY A 2 -46.92 5.90 43.06
C GLY A 2 -45.89 4.96 42.45
N ALA A 3 -46.16 3.66 42.54
CA ALA A 3 -45.28 2.60 42.04
C ALA A 3 -45.53 2.36 40.54
N GLY A 4 -44.48 2.47 39.73
CA GLY A 4 -44.50 2.22 38.29
C GLY A 4 -44.61 0.74 37.96
N ARG A 5 -45.74 0.36 37.34
CA ARG A 5 -45.93 -0.91 36.63
C ARG A 5 -45.54 -0.70 35.16
N GLY A 6 -44.32 -1.08 34.77
CA GLY A 6 -43.88 -0.90 33.38
C GLY A 6 -42.81 -1.86 32.85
N SER A 7 -42.33 -2.85 33.62
CA SER A 7 -41.14 -3.63 33.22
C SER A 7 -41.39 -5.08 32.80
N CYS A 8 -42.58 -5.65 32.98
CA CYS A 8 -42.79 -7.08 32.70
C CYS A 8 -43.15 -7.41 31.24
N LEU A 9 -43.64 -6.46 30.44
CA LEU A 9 -44.11 -6.77 29.08
C LEU A 9 -42.97 -6.76 28.03
N ASN A 10 -41.94 -5.94 28.23
CA ASN A 10 -40.82 -5.84 27.28
C ASN A 10 -39.82 -7.00 27.36
N ARG A 11 -39.73 -7.69 28.50
CA ARG A 11 -38.83 -8.84 28.65
C ARG A 11 -39.33 -10.10 27.94
N THR A 12 -40.64 -10.25 27.79
CA THR A 12 -41.23 -11.45 27.16
C THR A 12 -41.12 -11.40 25.64
N ILE A 13 -41.16 -10.20 25.03
CA ILE A 13 -41.04 -10.03 23.57
C ILE A 13 -39.58 -10.27 23.10
N ALA A 14 -38.59 -9.84 23.89
CA ALA A 14 -37.18 -10.06 23.57
C ALA A 14 -36.79 -11.55 23.56
N SER A 15 -37.32 -12.36 24.48
CA SER A 15 -37.01 -13.80 24.54
C SER A 15 -37.61 -14.61 23.39
N ILE A 16 -38.75 -14.20 22.84
CA ILE A 16 -39.39 -14.90 21.73
C ILE A 16 -38.64 -14.64 20.41
N LEU A 17 -38.14 -13.42 20.21
CA LEU A 17 -37.33 -13.08 19.04
C LEU A 17 -35.97 -13.79 19.02
N GLY A 18 -35.32 -13.95 20.18
CA GLY A 18 -34.04 -14.66 20.27
C GLY A 18 -34.14 -16.15 19.87
N ILE A 19 -35.21 -16.84 20.27
CA ILE A 19 -35.40 -18.27 19.97
C ILE A 19 -35.66 -18.49 18.47
N ALA A 20 -36.40 -17.59 17.82
CA ALA A 20 -36.67 -17.68 16.38
C ALA A 20 -35.39 -17.51 15.53
N ILE A 21 -34.48 -16.62 15.94
CA ILE A 21 -33.23 -16.38 15.22
C ILE A 21 -32.31 -17.61 15.31
N ILE A 22 -32.17 -18.21 16.50
CA ILE A 22 -31.34 -19.42 16.69
C ILE A 22 -31.87 -20.60 15.87
N ALA A 23 -33.19 -20.80 15.83
CA ALA A 23 -33.79 -21.88 15.03
C ALA A 23 -33.55 -21.71 13.52
N THR A 24 -33.49 -20.46 13.05
CA THR A 24 -33.26 -20.15 11.63
C THR A 24 -31.80 -20.40 11.24
N ILE A 25 -30.85 -20.03 12.11
CA ILE A 25 -29.41 -20.27 11.89
C ILE A 25 -29.11 -21.77 11.82
N VAL A 26 -29.67 -22.58 12.73
CA VAL A 26 -29.47 -24.04 12.73
C VAL A 26 -30.03 -24.69 11.47
N ALA A 27 -31.19 -24.21 10.98
CA ALA A 27 -31.79 -24.73 9.74
C ALA A 27 -30.93 -24.40 8.50
N VAL A 28 -30.31 -23.22 8.44
CA VAL A 28 -29.41 -22.83 7.34
C VAL A 28 -28.12 -23.64 7.37
N CYS A 29 -27.53 -23.84 8.56
CA CYS A 29 -26.31 -24.62 8.70
C CYS A 29 -26.50 -26.11 8.36
N ALA A 30 -27.68 -26.68 8.58
CA ALA A 30 -27.96 -28.09 8.25
C ALA A 30 -28.18 -28.34 6.75
N VAL A 31 -28.55 -27.32 5.98
CA VAL A 31 -28.80 -27.43 4.53
C VAL A 31 -27.54 -27.14 3.70
N TYR A 32 -26.55 -26.46 4.27
CA TYR A 32 -25.36 -25.98 3.55
C TYR A 32 -24.06 -26.67 3.99
N ILE A 33 -24.06 -27.99 4.12
CA ILE A 33 -22.82 -28.79 4.20
C ILE A 33 -22.59 -29.45 2.83
N PRO A 34 -21.66 -28.97 2.00
CA PRO A 34 -21.30 -29.67 0.78
C PRO A 34 -20.63 -31.01 1.13
N LYS A 35 -21.21 -32.10 0.63
CA LYS A 35 -20.61 -33.43 0.69
C LYS A 35 -19.38 -33.45 -0.22
N ASN A 36 -18.20 -33.21 0.34
CA ASN A 36 -16.94 -33.48 -0.36
C ASN A 36 -16.75 -35.00 -0.47
N HIS A 37 -16.79 -35.50 -1.71
CA HIS A 37 -16.40 -36.85 -2.05
C HIS A 37 -14.88 -36.98 -1.91
N TYR A 38 -14.42 -37.62 -0.85
CA TYR A 38 -13.06 -38.17 -0.77
C TYR A 38 -12.99 -39.40 -1.69
N ARG A 39 -12.21 -39.32 -2.77
CA ARG A 39 -11.86 -40.47 -3.62
C ARG A 39 -10.41 -40.83 -3.31
N HIS A 40 -10.23 -41.86 -2.48
CA HIS A 40 -8.95 -42.53 -2.26
C HIS A 40 -8.48 -43.17 -3.56
N HIS A 41 -7.27 -42.83 -4.00
CA HIS A 41 -6.52 -43.63 -4.97
C HIS A 41 -5.46 -44.40 -4.20
N ASP A 42 -5.76 -45.66 -3.92
CA ASP A 42 -4.77 -46.65 -3.51
C ASP A 42 -3.97 -47.07 -4.75
N HIS A 43 -2.67 -46.82 -4.74
CA HIS A 43 -1.71 -47.50 -5.59
C HIS A 43 -0.79 -48.29 -4.67
N ASP A 44 -0.89 -49.62 -4.71
CA ASP A 44 0.24 -50.45 -4.30
C ASP A 44 0.17 -51.86 -4.88
N GLN A 45 1.38 -52.40 -5.06
CA GLN A 45 1.78 -53.78 -5.33
C GLN A 45 1.94 -54.22 -6.79
N ALA A 46 3.15 -54.03 -7.30
CA ALA A 46 3.80 -55.00 -8.17
C ALA A 46 5.12 -55.45 -7.52
N LEU A 47 5.14 -56.73 -7.13
CA LEU A 47 6.27 -57.47 -6.60
C LEU A 47 7.34 -57.67 -7.69
N GLY A 48 8.61 -57.48 -7.32
CA GLY A 48 9.75 -57.78 -8.18
C GLY A 48 11.08 -57.56 -7.46
N ASP A 49 11.47 -58.55 -6.67
CA ASP A 49 12.87 -58.78 -6.25
C ASP A 49 13.65 -59.29 -7.49
N PRO A 50 14.95 -58.97 -7.68
CA PRO A 50 15.95 -59.83 -7.04
C PRO A 50 17.28 -59.16 -6.61
N SER A 51 17.78 -59.67 -5.49
CA SER A 51 19.18 -60.07 -5.26
C SER A 51 20.26 -58.98 -5.26
N SER A 52 20.83 -58.73 -4.07
CA SER A 52 22.27 -58.53 -3.93
C SER A 52 22.76 -59.19 -2.64
N HIS A 53 23.70 -60.11 -2.83
CA HIS A 53 24.58 -60.65 -1.81
C HIS A 53 25.48 -59.53 -1.29
N ASP A 54 25.68 -59.45 0.02
CA ASP A 54 26.83 -58.74 0.54
C ASP A 54 27.36 -59.32 1.86
N SER A 55 28.67 -59.08 2.04
CA SER A 55 29.52 -59.31 3.21
C SER A 55 30.20 -60.69 3.33
N PRO A 56 31.52 -60.70 3.65
CA PRO A 56 31.90 -60.42 5.03
C PRO A 56 33.15 -59.53 5.25
N SER A 57 33.04 -58.72 6.32
CA SER A 57 33.99 -58.46 7.42
C SER A 57 35.51 -58.33 7.18
N SER A 58 36.02 -57.15 7.59
CA SER A 58 37.12 -56.89 8.55
C SER A 58 38.53 -57.47 8.33
N SER A 59 39.53 -56.57 8.40
CA SER A 59 40.61 -56.50 9.41
C SER A 59 42.04 -56.28 8.86
N SER A 60 42.79 -55.43 9.59
CA SER A 60 44.27 -55.29 9.66
C SER A 60 45.00 -54.77 8.40
N SER A 61 46.07 -53.98 8.43
CA SER A 61 46.97 -53.44 9.47
C SER A 61 47.93 -52.44 8.80
N ASP A 62 48.42 -51.47 9.57
CA ASP A 62 49.70 -50.76 9.54
C ASP A 62 50.50 -50.67 8.20
N ASP A 63 50.83 -49.45 7.76
CA ASP A 63 52.23 -48.96 7.85
C ASP A 63 52.40 -47.50 7.39
N ASN A 64 53.38 -46.87 8.03
CA ASN A 64 53.82 -45.49 7.86
C ASN A 64 54.41 -45.20 6.47
N ASP A 65 54.04 -44.08 5.86
CA ASP A 65 55.04 -43.18 5.28
C ASP A 65 54.47 -41.78 5.02
N LYS A 66 55.23 -40.77 5.47
CA LYS A 66 55.02 -39.34 5.21
C LYS A 66 56.21 -38.88 4.35
N PRO A 67 56.01 -38.00 3.37
CA PRO A 67 56.48 -36.62 3.59
C PRO A 67 55.55 -35.53 3.04
N ALA A 68 55.92 -34.30 3.39
CA ALA A 68 55.19 -33.04 3.46
C ALA A 68 54.80 -32.32 2.14
N LEU A 69 54.09 -31.18 2.33
CA LEU A 69 53.81 -30.00 1.47
C LEU A 69 52.47 -30.10 0.71
N ASP A 70 51.51 -29.17 0.73
CA ASP A 70 51.28 -27.84 1.33
C ASP A 70 49.74 -27.59 1.33
N PRO A 71 49.19 -26.51 1.94
CA PRO A 71 47.81 -26.46 2.44
C PRO A 71 46.78 -25.79 1.50
N ALA A 72 45.50 -26.04 1.84
CA ALA A 72 44.30 -25.22 1.59
C ALA A 72 43.25 -25.80 0.63
N SER A 73 42.25 -26.49 1.18
CA SER A 73 40.86 -26.15 0.92
C SER A 73 40.06 -26.29 2.22
N LYS A 74 39.48 -25.18 2.68
CA LYS A 74 38.36 -25.19 3.61
C LYS A 74 37.14 -24.90 2.75
N ASP A 75 36.43 -25.95 2.38
CA ASP A 75 35.05 -25.81 1.93
C ASP A 75 34.22 -25.30 3.11
N SER A 76 33.58 -24.15 2.92
CA SER A 76 32.50 -23.66 3.78
C SER A 76 31.30 -23.40 2.87
N PRO A 77 30.10 -23.91 3.16
CA PRO A 77 28.95 -23.80 2.28
C PRO A 77 28.26 -22.46 2.54
N ASN A 78 28.50 -21.48 1.67
CA ASN A 78 27.70 -20.26 1.55
C ASN A 78 27.89 -19.67 0.15
N ASP A 79 27.56 -20.46 -0.88
CA ASP A 79 27.38 -19.95 -2.24
C ASP A 79 25.89 -19.66 -2.45
N ILE A 80 25.46 -18.48 -2.00
CA ILE A 80 24.34 -17.79 -2.65
C ILE A 80 24.91 -17.28 -3.97
N PRO A 81 24.33 -17.61 -5.15
CA PRO A 81 24.87 -17.16 -6.41
C PRO A 81 24.95 -15.63 -6.43
N ALA A 82 26.15 -15.12 -6.72
CA ALA A 82 26.36 -13.71 -7.00
C ALA A 82 25.40 -13.27 -8.10
N HIS A 83 24.49 -12.34 -7.76
CA HIS A 83 23.68 -11.63 -8.74
C HIS A 83 24.60 -11.02 -9.80
N PRO A 84 24.33 -11.21 -11.10
CA PRO A 84 25.23 -10.77 -12.14
C PRO A 84 25.38 -9.25 -12.12
N GLU A 85 26.60 -8.82 -12.39
CA GLU A 85 27.08 -7.46 -12.58
C GLU A 85 26.09 -6.59 -13.39
N GLU A 86 26.07 -5.29 -13.07
CA GLU A 86 25.27 -4.22 -13.67
C GLU A 86 25.10 -4.33 -15.20
N VAL A 87 24.11 -5.10 -15.64
CA VAL A 87 23.61 -5.02 -17.02
C VAL A 87 22.86 -3.69 -17.11
N GLY A 88 23.41 -2.77 -17.90
CA GLY A 88 22.93 -1.39 -18.05
C GLY A 88 21.41 -1.31 -18.13
N ILE A 89 20.80 -0.78 -17.08
CA ILE A 89 19.38 -0.50 -17.02
C ILE A 89 19.12 0.80 -17.78
N ASP A 90 19.25 0.75 -19.10
CA ASP A 90 18.86 1.84 -19.99
C ASP A 90 18.06 1.32 -21.19
N ASN A 91 16.99 0.59 -20.89
CA ASN A 91 16.07 0.05 -21.89
C ASN A 91 15.06 1.09 -22.41
N GLY A 92 15.33 2.40 -22.27
CA GLY A 92 14.38 3.47 -22.63
C GLY A 92 13.14 3.54 -21.74
N MET A 93 13.16 2.91 -20.56
CA MET A 93 12.05 3.00 -19.60
C MET A 93 12.09 4.32 -18.82
N PRO A 94 10.92 4.86 -18.42
CA PRO A 94 10.84 6.14 -17.71
C PRO A 94 11.68 6.17 -16.43
N LYS A 95 12.33 7.31 -16.18
CA LYS A 95 13.14 7.58 -14.98
C LYS A 95 12.78 8.94 -14.39
N VAL A 96 13.02 9.13 -13.11
CA VAL A 96 12.89 10.45 -12.49
C VAL A 96 13.99 11.38 -13.04
N THR A 97 13.60 12.57 -13.46
CA THR A 97 14.46 13.61 -14.03
C THR A 97 14.31 14.96 -13.32
N ASN A 98 13.23 15.16 -12.56
CA ASN A 98 13.00 16.40 -11.82
C ASN A 98 13.98 16.50 -10.64
N LYS A 99 14.85 17.53 -10.66
CA LYS A 99 15.86 17.78 -9.64
C LYS A 99 15.28 18.01 -8.24
N GLU A 100 14.08 18.61 -8.15
CA GLU A 100 13.42 18.82 -6.87
C GLU A 100 13.02 17.47 -6.24
N ALA A 101 12.63 16.47 -7.02
CA ALA A 101 12.32 15.13 -6.48
C ALA A 101 13.56 14.44 -5.87
N PHE A 102 14.76 14.72 -6.38
CA PHE A 102 16.00 14.23 -5.78
C PHE A 102 16.35 14.96 -4.48
N LYS A 103 15.86 16.19 -4.32
CA LYS A 103 16.14 17.03 -3.16
C LYS A 103 15.11 16.87 -2.04
N ASN A 104 13.84 16.77 -2.41
CA ASN A 104 12.70 16.78 -1.50
C ASN A 104 12.14 15.35 -1.27
N GLY A 105 12.99 14.33 -1.51
CA GLY A 105 12.67 12.92 -1.29
C GLY A 105 11.89 12.24 -2.42
N GLY A 106 11.94 10.91 -2.41
CA GLY A 106 11.25 10.01 -3.35
C GLY A 106 12.08 9.62 -4.58
N ALA A 107 13.11 10.40 -4.94
CA ALA A 107 14.08 10.02 -5.97
C ALA A 107 15.52 10.05 -5.44
N ALA A 108 16.37 9.18 -5.98
CA ALA A 108 17.76 9.08 -5.55
C ALA A 108 18.68 8.55 -6.68
N ILE A 109 19.91 9.05 -6.74
CA ILE A 109 20.93 8.60 -7.71
C ILE A 109 21.41 7.18 -7.38
N HIS A 110 21.43 6.82 -6.10
CA HIS A 110 21.71 5.48 -5.61
C HIS A 110 20.53 5.00 -4.76
N PRO A 111 19.40 4.65 -5.39
CA PRO A 111 18.13 4.56 -4.70
C PRO A 111 17.95 3.31 -3.84
N THR A 112 18.95 2.42 -3.83
CA THR A 112 19.09 1.25 -2.94
C THR A 112 20.15 1.45 -1.85
N LYS A 113 20.69 2.67 -1.74
CA LYS A 113 21.69 3.07 -0.74
C LYS A 113 21.26 4.36 -0.05
N THR A 114 19.96 4.48 0.24
CA THR A 114 19.35 5.72 0.76
C THR A 114 19.49 5.86 2.28
N GLY A 115 20.09 4.87 2.96
CA GLY A 115 20.26 4.87 4.42
C GLY A 115 18.92 4.86 5.14
N GLY A 116 18.93 5.19 6.43
CA GLY A 116 17.72 5.35 7.23
C GLY A 116 17.96 4.98 8.68
N ASN A 117 16.93 5.19 9.50
CA ASN A 117 16.90 4.71 10.87
C ASN A 117 16.68 3.19 10.90
N GLU A 118 17.37 2.47 11.79
CA GLU A 118 17.21 1.03 11.99
C GLU A 118 16.28 0.70 13.18
N ASP A 119 15.70 1.72 13.80
CA ASP A 119 14.75 1.58 14.90
C ASP A 119 13.33 1.97 14.41
N ALA A 120 12.66 1.09 13.67
CA ALA A 120 11.25 1.30 13.33
C ALA A 120 10.40 1.39 14.58
N LYS A 121 9.43 2.31 14.57
CA LYS A 121 8.46 2.46 15.65
C LYS A 121 7.07 2.26 15.07
N ASP A 122 6.34 1.32 15.65
CA ASP A 122 4.93 1.13 15.33
C ASP A 122 4.07 2.21 16.01
N GLU A 123 4.23 3.43 15.53
CA GLU A 123 3.55 4.64 15.97
C GLU A 123 2.84 5.28 14.77
N TYR A 124 1.75 5.99 15.02
CA TYR A 124 1.02 6.72 13.98
C TYR A 124 0.95 8.21 14.33
N HIS A 125 1.49 9.03 13.43
CA HIS A 125 1.43 10.48 13.46
C HIS A 125 0.51 11.00 12.36
N LEU A 126 -0.49 11.79 12.74
CA LEU A 126 -1.39 12.40 11.75
C LEU A 126 -0.73 13.61 11.08
N TYR A 127 -0.27 13.43 9.84
CA TYR A 127 0.29 14.50 9.01
C TYR A 127 -0.80 15.20 8.18
N LYS A 128 -0.69 16.52 8.01
CA LYS A 128 -1.70 17.37 7.33
C LYS A 128 -1.04 18.55 6.63
N GLY A 129 -1.75 19.15 5.68
CA GLY A 129 -1.31 20.36 4.99
C GLY A 129 -0.40 20.06 3.79
N GLU A 130 0.46 21.01 3.46
CA GLU A 130 1.42 20.90 2.35
C GLU A 130 2.50 19.85 2.64
N TRP A 131 3.21 19.42 1.59
CA TRP A 131 4.31 18.45 1.70
C TRP A 131 5.43 18.85 2.66
N THR A 132 5.60 20.15 2.97
CA THR A 132 6.62 20.64 3.91
C THR A 132 6.34 20.30 5.37
N GLU A 133 5.10 19.89 5.69
CA GLU A 133 4.69 19.48 7.04
C GLU A 133 4.92 17.97 7.30
N PHE A 134 5.48 17.26 6.33
CA PHE A 134 5.72 15.82 6.35
C PHE A 134 7.22 15.52 6.57
N PRO A 135 7.58 14.32 7.08
CA PRO A 135 8.96 14.01 7.46
C PRO A 135 9.89 13.92 6.25
N GLY A 136 11.12 14.45 6.41
CA GLY A 136 12.14 14.40 5.37
C GLY A 136 12.68 12.99 5.17
N SER A 137 13.31 12.73 4.02
CA SER A 137 13.88 11.41 3.68
C SER A 137 14.99 10.92 4.63
N GLU A 138 15.57 11.85 5.38
CA GLU A 138 16.55 11.65 6.44
C GLU A 138 15.95 11.06 7.72
N ASP A 139 14.64 11.23 7.94
CA ASP A 139 13.94 10.73 9.13
C ASP A 139 13.41 9.31 8.94
N TRP A 140 13.32 8.84 7.69
CA TRP A 140 12.72 7.55 7.35
C TRP A 140 13.56 6.38 7.84
N VAL A 141 12.89 5.27 8.11
CA VAL A 141 13.57 3.99 8.39
C VAL A 141 14.34 3.50 7.16
N SER A 142 15.32 2.63 7.36
CA SER A 142 16.01 1.97 6.25
C SER A 142 15.05 1.05 5.50
N PHE A 143 15.35 0.71 4.24
CA PHE A 143 14.51 -0.23 3.49
C PHE A 143 14.51 -1.64 4.07
N ASP A 144 15.67 -2.10 4.56
CA ASP A 144 15.76 -3.42 5.16
C ASP A 144 14.93 -3.48 6.45
N GLU A 145 15.03 -2.45 7.29
CA GLU A 145 14.21 -2.33 8.49
C GLU A 145 12.71 -2.24 8.15
N MET A 146 12.34 -1.37 7.20
CA MET A 146 10.95 -1.26 6.73
C MET A 146 10.41 -2.59 6.20
N TRP A 147 11.21 -3.34 5.44
CA TRP A 147 10.82 -4.65 4.91
C TRP A 147 10.68 -5.69 6.02
N ASP A 148 11.69 -5.84 6.87
CA ASP A 148 11.75 -6.87 7.90
C ASP A 148 10.64 -6.66 8.94
N SER A 149 10.39 -5.41 9.34
CA SER A 149 9.31 -5.05 10.26
C SER A 149 7.91 -5.28 9.68
N ASN A 150 7.72 -5.13 8.36
CA ASN A 150 6.41 -5.38 7.71
C ASN A 150 6.23 -6.82 7.21
N LEU A 151 7.31 -7.62 7.11
CA LEU A 151 7.27 -8.97 6.57
C LEU A 151 6.25 -9.90 7.27
N PRO A 152 6.05 -9.85 8.61
CA PRO A 152 5.01 -10.64 9.26
C PRO A 152 3.60 -10.39 8.67
N SER A 153 3.24 -9.12 8.44
CA SER A 153 1.95 -8.75 7.85
C SER A 153 1.87 -9.11 6.35
N VAL A 154 2.96 -8.90 5.60
CA VAL A 154 3.02 -9.27 4.18
C VAL A 154 2.80 -10.78 3.98
N LYS A 155 3.29 -11.61 4.90
CA LYS A 155 3.13 -13.08 4.85
C LYS A 155 1.70 -13.57 5.02
N THR A 156 0.80 -12.80 5.61
CA THR A 156 -0.59 -13.22 5.89
C THR A 156 -1.64 -12.37 5.17
N ALA A 157 -1.20 -11.27 4.54
CA ALA A 157 -2.08 -10.28 3.91
C ALA A 157 -3.11 -10.90 2.94
N CYS A 158 -2.73 -11.90 2.13
CA CYS A 158 -3.66 -12.45 1.16
C CYS A 158 -4.83 -13.18 1.83
N LYS A 159 -4.56 -14.02 2.83
CA LYS A 159 -5.63 -14.71 3.55
C LYS A 159 -6.41 -13.77 4.47
N ASP A 160 -5.73 -12.86 5.16
CA ASP A 160 -6.35 -11.91 6.09
C ASP A 160 -7.37 -11.00 5.38
N HIS A 161 -7.16 -10.74 4.08
CA HIS A 161 -8.09 -9.97 3.25
C HIS A 161 -8.99 -10.82 2.34
N GLY A 162 -8.89 -12.15 2.40
CA GLY A 162 -9.71 -13.04 1.57
C GLY A 162 -9.40 -12.98 0.07
N TRP A 163 -8.19 -12.57 -0.30
CA TRP A 163 -7.74 -12.44 -1.69
C TRP A 163 -7.15 -13.73 -2.27
N GLY A 164 -6.82 -14.70 -1.41
CA GLY A 164 -6.34 -16.01 -1.82
C GLY A 164 -5.26 -16.53 -0.90
N ASP A 165 -4.45 -17.46 -1.42
CA ASP A 165 -3.33 -18.01 -0.67
C ASP A 165 -2.24 -16.97 -0.39
N ASP A 166 -1.66 -17.04 0.79
CA ASP A 166 -0.53 -16.20 1.16
C ASP A 166 0.67 -16.37 0.24
N ASN A 167 1.48 -15.31 0.16
CA ASN A 167 2.73 -15.35 -0.57
C ASN A 167 3.64 -16.44 0.00
N SER A 168 4.25 -17.25 -0.86
CA SER A 168 5.34 -18.12 -0.46
C SER A 168 6.56 -17.33 -0.01
N LYS A 169 7.52 -17.99 0.64
CA LYS A 169 8.80 -17.35 1.02
C LYS A 169 9.52 -16.79 -0.20
N ASP A 170 9.63 -17.60 -1.27
CA ASP A 170 10.29 -17.22 -2.51
C ASP A 170 9.58 -16.03 -3.19
N GLU A 171 8.25 -16.00 -3.16
CA GLU A 171 7.46 -14.87 -3.65
C GLU A 171 7.77 -13.57 -2.89
N ASN A 172 7.90 -13.64 -1.55
CA ASN A 172 8.28 -12.47 -0.75
C ASN A 172 9.70 -11.99 -1.08
N GLU A 173 10.66 -12.90 -1.26
CA GLU A 173 12.03 -12.56 -1.66
C GLU A 173 12.08 -11.98 -3.09
N MET A 174 11.24 -12.48 -4.00
CA MET A 174 11.06 -11.90 -5.33
C MET A 174 10.51 -10.47 -5.23
N ILE A 175 9.50 -10.20 -4.40
CA ILE A 175 8.99 -8.83 -4.21
C ILE A 175 10.12 -7.90 -3.74
N LYS A 176 10.84 -8.26 -2.67
CA LYS A 176 11.95 -7.44 -2.13
C LYS A 176 13.00 -7.14 -3.21
N SER A 177 13.45 -8.17 -3.93
CA SER A 177 14.47 -8.02 -4.97
C SER A 177 14.00 -7.23 -6.20
N GLN A 178 12.73 -7.39 -6.61
CA GLN A 178 12.18 -6.63 -7.73
C GLN A 178 11.92 -5.16 -7.39
N ILE A 179 11.64 -4.83 -6.13
CA ILE A 179 11.62 -3.43 -5.67
C ILE A 179 12.98 -2.79 -5.90
N ASP A 180 14.07 -3.42 -5.46
CA ASP A 180 15.44 -2.91 -5.67
C ASP A 180 15.80 -2.77 -7.16
N TYR A 181 15.42 -3.77 -7.97
CA TYR A 181 15.66 -3.77 -9.40
C TYR A 181 14.96 -2.57 -10.07
N ILE A 182 13.67 -2.38 -9.82
CA ILE A 182 12.87 -1.30 -10.41
C ILE A 182 13.27 0.06 -9.84
N SER A 183 13.64 0.13 -8.56
CA SER A 183 14.19 1.33 -7.93
C SER A 183 15.43 1.84 -8.68
N LYS A 184 16.42 0.97 -8.94
CA LYS A 184 17.60 1.31 -9.75
C LYS A 184 17.22 1.72 -11.17
N ALA A 185 16.25 1.03 -11.77
CA ALA A 185 15.78 1.31 -13.13
C ALA A 185 15.14 2.68 -13.29
N SER A 186 14.39 3.12 -12.28
CA SER A 186 13.52 4.30 -12.31
C SER A 186 14.08 5.52 -11.58
N LEU A 187 15.14 5.33 -10.79
CA LEU A 187 15.70 6.32 -9.85
C LEU A 187 14.74 6.73 -8.72
N ILE A 188 13.78 5.86 -8.38
CA ILE A 188 12.87 6.04 -7.25
C ILE A 188 13.46 5.38 -6.01
N ASP A 189 13.46 6.08 -4.87
CA ASP A 189 13.86 5.50 -3.57
C ASP A 189 13.07 4.22 -3.28
N HIS A 190 13.74 3.10 -3.07
CA HIS A 190 13.09 1.80 -2.85
C HIS A 190 12.14 1.78 -1.65
N ARG A 191 12.37 2.61 -0.62
CA ARG A 191 11.47 2.77 0.52
C ARG A 191 10.12 3.31 0.07
N PHE A 192 10.11 4.22 -0.89
CA PHE A 192 8.87 4.79 -1.43
C PHE A 192 8.08 3.77 -2.24
N ILE A 193 8.75 2.94 -3.05
CA ILE A 193 8.09 1.83 -3.76
C ILE A 193 7.43 0.87 -2.76
N LEU A 194 8.15 0.49 -1.70
CA LEU A 194 7.61 -0.39 -0.66
C LEU A 194 6.42 0.26 0.08
N ALA A 195 6.51 1.54 0.43
CA ALA A 195 5.43 2.27 1.08
C ALA A 195 4.13 2.22 0.24
N ILE A 196 4.23 2.38 -1.07
CA ILE A 196 3.09 2.29 -2.00
C ILE A 196 2.58 0.86 -2.10
N ILE A 197 3.44 -0.16 -2.20
CA ILE A 197 2.99 -1.57 -2.20
C ILE A 197 2.20 -1.90 -0.92
N LEU A 198 2.69 -1.45 0.24
CA LEU A 198 2.01 -1.64 1.53
C LEU A 198 0.74 -0.80 1.65
N GLN A 199 0.61 0.31 0.92
CA GLN A 199 -0.61 1.10 0.87
C GLN A 199 -1.66 0.43 -0.02
N GLU A 200 -1.26 -0.08 -1.17
CA GLU A 200 -2.16 -0.56 -2.22
C GLU A 200 -2.59 -2.02 -2.04
N SER A 201 -1.69 -2.88 -1.57
CA SER A 201 -1.94 -4.34 -1.55
C SER A 201 -1.50 -5.04 -0.27
N LYS A 202 -0.94 -4.31 0.71
CA LYS A 202 -0.31 -4.91 1.90
C LYS A 202 0.79 -5.92 1.54
N GLY A 203 1.33 -5.86 0.31
CA GLY A 203 2.29 -6.82 -0.22
C GLY A 203 1.69 -8.12 -0.79
N CYS A 204 0.36 -8.28 -0.83
CA CYS A 204 -0.25 -9.49 -1.36
C CYS A 204 -0.21 -9.54 -2.90
N LEU A 205 0.36 -10.60 -3.46
CA LEU A 205 0.41 -10.81 -4.91
C LEU A 205 -0.95 -11.07 -5.55
N ARG A 206 -1.86 -11.68 -4.78
CA ARG A 206 -3.20 -12.08 -5.23
C ARG A 206 -4.28 -11.03 -4.93
N VAL A 207 -3.87 -9.82 -4.55
CA VAL A 207 -4.79 -8.70 -4.27
C VAL A 207 -5.83 -8.54 -5.37
N THR A 208 -7.09 -8.38 -4.97
CA THR A 208 -8.16 -8.09 -5.93
C THR A 208 -7.98 -6.70 -6.52
N SER A 209 -8.14 -6.55 -7.83
CA SER A 209 -8.10 -5.24 -8.47
C SER A 209 -9.17 -4.30 -7.91
N THR A 210 -8.83 -3.02 -7.85
CA THR A 210 -9.78 -1.94 -7.62
C THR A 210 -10.27 -1.37 -8.96
N ASP A 211 -11.44 -0.73 -8.93
CA ASP A 211 -11.94 0.04 -10.06
C ASP A 211 -12.14 1.50 -9.61
N SER A 212 -11.63 2.45 -10.39
CA SER A 212 -11.87 3.87 -10.11
C SER A 212 -13.32 4.27 -10.38
N LEU A 213 -13.76 5.42 -9.87
CA LEU A 213 -15.08 6.00 -10.17
C LEU A 213 -15.34 6.19 -11.67
N HIS A 214 -14.28 6.25 -12.49
CA HIS A 214 -14.35 6.40 -13.94
C HIS A 214 -14.19 5.06 -14.70
N GLY A 215 -14.20 3.93 -13.99
CA GLY A 215 -14.11 2.59 -14.57
C GLY A 215 -12.71 2.20 -15.03
N VAL A 216 -11.67 2.80 -14.44
CA VAL A 216 -10.29 2.35 -14.67
C VAL A 216 -10.02 1.13 -13.80
N HIS A 217 -9.53 0.05 -14.40
CA HIS A 217 -9.17 -1.16 -13.69
C HIS A 217 -7.72 -1.10 -13.20
N ASN A 218 -7.51 -1.34 -11.91
CA ASN A 218 -6.24 -1.11 -11.22
C ASN A 218 -5.73 -2.41 -10.57
N PRO A 219 -5.05 -3.31 -11.30
CA PRO A 219 -4.57 -4.57 -10.74
C PRO A 219 -3.19 -4.49 -10.07
N GLY A 220 -2.83 -5.58 -9.39
CA GLY A 220 -1.47 -5.89 -8.98
C GLY A 220 -1.00 -5.21 -7.69
N LEU A 221 0.27 -5.46 -7.34
CA LEU A 221 0.88 -5.04 -6.06
C LEU A 221 0.76 -3.54 -5.77
N MET A 222 0.79 -2.71 -6.81
CA MET A 222 0.71 -1.25 -6.69
C MET A 222 -0.63 -0.70 -7.24
N GLN A 223 -1.62 -1.57 -7.51
CA GLN A 223 -2.94 -1.18 -8.03
C GLN A 223 -2.85 -0.18 -9.20
N SER A 224 -2.04 -0.53 -10.20
CA SER A 224 -1.59 0.40 -11.23
C SER A 224 -2.63 0.59 -12.33
N HIS A 225 -2.74 1.81 -12.88
CA HIS A 225 -3.72 2.16 -13.91
C HIS A 225 -3.64 1.23 -15.14
N ASN A 226 -4.63 0.34 -15.30
CA ASN A 226 -4.67 -0.71 -16.34
C ASN A 226 -3.35 -1.51 -16.43
N GLY A 227 -2.74 -1.79 -15.28
CA GLY A 227 -1.51 -2.54 -15.17
C GLY A 227 -1.68 -4.05 -15.32
N SER A 228 -0.67 -4.77 -14.87
CA SER A 228 -0.60 -6.22 -14.89
C SER A 228 -1.07 -6.84 -13.57
N SER A 229 -1.57 -8.07 -13.63
CA SER A 229 -1.86 -8.89 -12.45
C SER A 229 -0.80 -9.97 -12.26
N TYR A 230 -0.74 -10.51 -11.06
CA TYR A 230 0.12 -11.65 -10.75
C TYR A 230 -0.26 -12.89 -11.55
N THR A 231 0.74 -13.67 -11.96
CA THR A 231 0.55 -14.95 -12.65
C THR A 231 0.81 -16.11 -11.70
N THR A 232 -0.20 -16.96 -11.48
CA THR A 232 -0.03 -18.23 -10.78
C THR A 232 0.58 -19.26 -11.73
N SER A 233 1.91 -19.35 -11.76
CA SER A 233 2.66 -20.35 -12.54
C SER A 233 3.53 -21.19 -11.60
N ASP A 234 3.73 -22.46 -11.94
CA ASP A 234 4.71 -23.32 -11.26
C ASP A 234 6.15 -22.93 -11.63
N ASP A 235 6.35 -22.21 -12.73
CA ASP A 235 7.64 -21.67 -13.15
C ASP A 235 8.00 -20.41 -12.34
N ALA A 236 9.14 -20.47 -11.64
CA ALA A 236 9.66 -19.37 -10.83
C ALA A 236 9.99 -18.13 -11.68
N ASP A 237 10.50 -18.31 -12.90
CA ASP A 237 10.87 -17.20 -13.78
C ASP A 237 9.62 -16.45 -14.27
N GLU A 238 8.52 -17.15 -14.51
CA GLU A 238 7.25 -16.53 -14.90
C GLU A 238 6.64 -15.74 -13.74
N ARG A 239 6.69 -16.29 -12.51
CA ARG A 239 6.28 -15.57 -11.30
C ARG A 239 7.10 -14.31 -11.12
N GLU A 240 8.43 -14.41 -11.15
CA GLU A 240 9.32 -13.27 -10.98
C GLU A 240 9.08 -12.18 -12.05
N LYS A 241 8.90 -12.57 -13.32
CA LYS A 241 8.56 -11.62 -14.39
C LYS A 241 7.23 -10.92 -14.14
N SER A 242 6.21 -11.64 -13.68
CA SER A 242 4.92 -11.03 -13.35
C SER A 242 5.03 -10.04 -12.18
N ILE A 243 5.80 -10.39 -11.14
CA ILE A 243 6.08 -9.52 -9.98
C ILE A 243 6.81 -8.25 -10.43
N ARG A 244 7.87 -8.42 -11.22
CA ARG A 244 8.63 -7.32 -11.81
C ARG A 244 7.73 -6.40 -12.63
N GLN A 245 6.85 -6.97 -13.46
CA GLN A 245 5.93 -6.18 -14.29
C GLN A 245 4.93 -5.38 -13.45
N MET A 246 4.36 -5.96 -12.39
CA MET A 246 3.45 -5.23 -11.49
C MET A 246 4.13 -4.03 -10.83
N ILE A 247 5.36 -4.22 -10.33
CA ILE A 247 6.13 -3.14 -9.69
C ILE A 247 6.55 -2.09 -10.74
N GLN A 248 6.93 -2.55 -11.94
CA GLN A 248 7.26 -1.68 -13.07
C GLN A 248 6.07 -0.81 -13.48
N ASP A 249 4.87 -1.38 -13.59
CA ASP A 249 3.64 -0.67 -13.98
C ASP A 249 3.31 0.45 -12.98
N GLY A 250 3.49 0.21 -11.67
CA GLY A 250 3.27 1.23 -10.64
C GLY A 250 4.38 2.27 -10.55
N ALA A 251 5.64 1.84 -10.66
CA ALA A 251 6.78 2.75 -10.54
C ALA A 251 6.96 3.61 -11.80
N GLN A 252 6.93 3.00 -12.98
CA GLN A 252 7.27 3.63 -14.26
C GLN A 252 6.04 3.98 -15.11
N GLY A 253 4.85 3.59 -14.66
CA GLY A 253 3.59 3.84 -15.34
C GLY A 253 3.28 2.80 -16.42
N THR A 254 2.06 2.88 -16.93
CA THR A 254 1.57 2.05 -18.05
C THR A 254 1.40 2.92 -19.30
N LYS A 255 0.90 2.32 -20.38
CA LYS A 255 0.48 3.11 -21.55
C LYS A 255 -0.78 3.93 -21.29
N GLN A 256 -1.53 3.61 -20.23
CA GLN A 256 -2.83 4.19 -19.94
C GLN A 256 -2.79 5.17 -18.76
N GLY A 257 -1.79 5.10 -17.89
CA GLY A 257 -1.69 5.99 -16.75
C GLY A 257 -0.29 6.16 -16.20
N ASP A 258 -0.15 7.24 -15.45
CA ASP A 258 1.07 7.67 -14.78
C ASP A 258 1.43 6.70 -13.64
N GLY A 259 2.72 6.46 -13.46
CA GLY A 259 3.29 5.83 -12.27
C GLY A 259 4.04 6.85 -11.41
N LEU A 260 4.78 6.35 -10.42
CA LEU A 260 5.56 7.19 -9.49
C LEU A 260 6.60 8.07 -10.20
N VAL A 261 7.21 7.61 -11.29
CA VAL A 261 8.16 8.42 -12.08
C VAL A 261 7.49 9.70 -12.58
N GLN A 262 6.30 9.57 -13.15
CA GLN A 262 5.56 10.69 -13.71
C GLN A 262 5.11 11.65 -12.61
N THR A 263 4.62 11.14 -11.48
CA THR A 263 4.17 11.98 -10.37
C THR A 263 5.33 12.68 -9.69
N LEU A 264 6.46 12.01 -9.44
CA LEU A 264 7.68 12.65 -8.94
C LEU A 264 8.21 13.72 -9.90
N ASN A 265 8.17 13.46 -11.21
CA ASN A 265 8.55 14.45 -12.21
C ASN A 265 7.62 15.65 -12.24
N LYS A 266 6.31 15.44 -12.05
CA LYS A 266 5.29 16.50 -12.05
C LYS A 266 5.35 17.37 -10.80
N PHE A 267 5.46 16.76 -9.61
CA PHE A 267 5.28 17.47 -8.35
C PHE A 267 6.59 17.82 -7.62
N GLY A 268 7.69 17.13 -7.93
CA GLY A 268 9.01 17.45 -7.39
C GLY A 268 9.21 17.17 -5.89
N ASN A 269 8.31 16.42 -5.25
CA ASN A 269 8.46 15.91 -3.90
C ASN A 269 7.64 14.62 -3.71
N VAL A 270 8.04 13.79 -2.76
CA VAL A 270 7.46 12.46 -2.52
C VAL A 270 5.99 12.47 -2.10
N PHE A 271 5.57 13.41 -1.25
CA PHE A 271 4.23 13.38 -0.66
C PHE A 271 3.15 13.92 -1.62
N SER A 272 3.47 14.98 -2.36
CA SER A 272 2.64 15.41 -3.49
C SER A 272 2.62 14.36 -4.61
N ALA A 273 3.73 13.65 -4.84
CA ALA A 273 3.77 12.54 -5.78
C ALA A 273 2.89 11.35 -5.34
N ALA A 274 2.85 11.03 -4.04
CA ALA A 274 1.96 10.02 -3.47
C ALA A 274 0.49 10.43 -3.62
N ARG A 275 0.14 11.69 -3.33
CA ARG A 275 -1.20 12.23 -3.61
C ARG A 275 -1.54 12.11 -5.09
N GLY A 276 -0.63 12.56 -5.96
CA GLY A 276 -0.79 12.44 -7.41
C GLY A 276 -0.95 11.01 -7.92
N TYR A 277 -0.31 10.02 -7.28
CA TYR A 277 -0.49 8.61 -7.60
C TYR A 277 -1.91 8.14 -7.24
N ASN A 278 -2.41 8.53 -6.07
CA ASN A 278 -3.73 8.15 -5.57
C ASN A 278 -4.89 8.83 -6.31
N SER A 279 -4.81 10.15 -6.52
CA SER A 279 -5.93 10.96 -7.04
C SER A 279 -5.69 11.53 -8.44
N GLY A 280 -4.51 11.32 -9.04
CA GLY A 280 -4.12 11.90 -10.33
C GLY A 280 -3.68 13.37 -10.27
N ASP A 281 -4.01 14.10 -9.19
CA ASP A 281 -3.60 15.48 -8.98
C ASP A 281 -3.52 15.88 -7.51
N VAL A 282 -2.95 17.06 -7.25
CA VAL A 282 -2.96 17.72 -5.93
C VAL A 282 -3.97 18.87 -5.94
N GLY A 283 -4.71 19.03 -4.84
CA GLY A 283 -5.72 20.07 -4.70
C GLY A 283 -5.11 21.47 -4.87
N LYS A 284 -5.91 22.45 -5.27
CA LYS A 284 -5.42 23.82 -5.50
C LYS A 284 -4.86 24.48 -4.25
N SER A 285 -5.31 24.06 -3.06
CA SER A 285 -4.77 24.50 -1.78
C SER A 285 -3.33 24.05 -1.60
N GLY A 286 -2.97 22.89 -2.18
CA GLY A 286 -1.74 22.12 -1.93
C GLY A 286 -1.85 21.16 -0.73
N ASP A 287 -2.96 21.25 0.02
CA ASP A 287 -3.24 20.38 1.17
C ASP A 287 -3.37 18.92 0.73
N LEU A 288 -2.47 18.08 1.22
CA LEU A 288 -2.39 16.68 0.86
C LEU A 288 -3.47 15.82 1.53
N GLY A 289 -4.25 16.38 2.46
CA GLY A 289 -5.48 15.79 2.97
C GLY A 289 -6.69 15.99 2.03
N ASP A 290 -6.62 16.92 1.07
CA ASP A 290 -7.65 17.06 0.03
C ASP A 290 -7.54 15.87 -0.94
N ALA A 291 -8.50 14.96 -0.80
CA ALA A 291 -8.48 13.69 -1.50
C ALA A 291 -8.85 13.79 -2.99
N ILE A 292 -9.46 14.90 -3.43
CA ILE A 292 -9.99 15.08 -4.79
C ILE A 292 -10.81 13.85 -5.24
N GLY A 293 -11.71 13.39 -4.36
CA GLY A 293 -12.56 12.21 -4.62
C GLY A 293 -11.89 10.85 -4.42
N SER A 294 -10.69 10.80 -3.85
CA SER A 294 -9.95 9.57 -3.52
C SER A 294 -9.83 9.37 -1.99
N THR A 295 -8.82 8.64 -1.51
CA THR A 295 -8.65 8.36 -0.08
C THR A 295 -7.96 9.52 0.63
N ALA A 296 -8.63 10.17 1.58
CA ALA A 296 -8.11 11.34 2.29
C ALA A 296 -6.82 11.04 3.09
N CYS A 297 -6.78 9.91 3.80
CA CYS A 297 -5.65 9.53 4.65
C CYS A 297 -4.39 9.06 3.91
N TYR A 298 -4.47 8.85 2.59
CA TYR A 298 -3.44 8.19 1.79
C TYR A 298 -2.02 8.70 2.04
N VAL A 299 -1.82 10.02 2.03
CA VAL A 299 -0.48 10.60 2.15
C VAL A 299 0.04 10.53 3.58
N SER A 300 -0.82 10.72 4.59
CA SER A 300 -0.44 10.52 5.99
C SER A 300 -0.07 9.06 6.24
N ASP A 301 -0.84 8.12 5.72
CA ASP A 301 -0.57 6.69 5.83
C ASP A 301 0.76 6.29 5.15
N VAL A 302 1.07 6.87 3.98
CA VAL A 302 2.36 6.67 3.29
C VAL A 302 3.52 7.23 4.10
N ALA A 303 3.37 8.43 4.68
CA ALA A 303 4.40 9.03 5.53
C ALA A 303 4.69 8.18 6.77
N ASN A 304 3.65 7.66 7.43
CA ASN A 304 3.83 6.79 8.58
C ASN A 304 4.55 5.49 8.22
N ARG A 305 4.26 4.88 7.06
CA ARG A 305 5.00 3.70 6.60
C ARG A 305 6.49 3.99 6.40
N LEU A 306 6.82 5.14 5.83
CA LEU A 306 8.21 5.58 5.69
C LEU A 306 8.90 5.84 7.04
N MET A 307 8.12 6.13 8.08
CA MET A 307 8.59 6.27 9.47
C MET A 307 8.60 4.95 10.26
N GLY A 308 8.18 3.82 9.66
CA GLY A 308 8.20 2.51 10.31
C GLY A 308 6.87 2.04 10.92
N TRP A 309 5.75 2.67 10.59
CA TRP A 309 4.41 2.22 11.02
C TRP A 309 4.05 0.84 10.45
N ILE A 310 3.48 -0.04 11.29
CA ILE A 310 3.15 -1.43 10.94
C ILE A 310 1.67 -1.72 11.17
N ALA A 311 1.19 -1.62 12.41
CA ALA A 311 -0.10 -2.18 12.82
C ALA A 311 -0.88 -1.32 13.83
N VAL A 312 -0.26 -0.34 14.50
CA VAL A 312 -1.00 0.53 15.42
C VAL A 312 -2.14 1.22 14.67
N GLU A 313 -3.27 1.42 15.34
CA GLU A 313 -4.46 1.98 14.72
C GLU A 313 -4.19 3.39 14.16
N SER A 314 -4.57 3.62 12.90
CA SER A 314 -4.47 4.94 12.28
C SER A 314 -5.44 5.90 12.94
N THR A 315 -4.93 7.04 13.40
CA THR A 315 -5.76 8.13 13.93
C THR A 315 -6.31 9.04 12.83
N CYS A 316 -6.07 8.71 11.55
CA CYS A 316 -6.57 9.51 10.44
C CYS A 316 -8.04 9.22 10.13
N SER A 317 -8.80 10.30 10.02
CA SER A 317 -10.16 10.33 9.49
C SER A 317 -10.36 11.63 8.71
N GLU A 318 -11.39 11.70 7.87
CA GLU A 318 -11.72 12.95 7.16
C GLU A 318 -11.99 14.10 8.13
N GLU A 319 -12.64 13.82 9.27
CA GLU A 319 -12.84 14.78 10.36
C GLU A 319 -11.51 15.22 10.96
N ALA A 320 -10.63 14.27 11.26
CA ALA A 320 -9.33 14.58 11.82
C ALA A 320 -8.52 15.46 10.85
N LEU A 321 -8.58 15.22 9.53
CA LEU A 321 -7.91 16.04 8.53
C LEU A 321 -8.51 17.45 8.36
N GLY A 322 -9.68 17.73 8.96
CA GLY A 322 -10.36 19.02 8.81
C GLY A 322 -10.96 19.22 7.41
N VAL A 323 -11.15 18.14 6.65
CA VAL A 323 -11.73 18.18 5.32
C VAL A 323 -13.24 18.43 5.46
N VAL A 324 -13.68 19.63 5.11
CA VAL A 324 -15.12 19.95 5.04
C VAL A 324 -15.69 19.26 3.81
N GLN A 325 -16.45 18.18 4.01
CA GLN A 325 -17.19 17.52 2.92
C GLN A 325 -18.10 18.54 2.21
N SER A 326 -17.82 18.88 0.96
CA SER A 326 -18.87 19.42 0.09
C SER A 326 -19.85 18.27 -0.19
N ALA A 327 -21.06 18.37 0.37
CA ALA A 327 -22.10 17.35 0.27
C ALA A 327 -22.26 16.81 -1.16
N GLY A 328 -21.77 15.59 -1.37
CA GLY A 328 -21.74 14.94 -2.68
C GLY A 328 -21.13 13.55 -2.58
N ASN A 329 -21.94 12.61 -2.09
CA ASN A 329 -21.76 11.15 -2.19
C ASN A 329 -20.77 10.57 -1.18
N ALA A 330 -21.23 10.44 0.08
CA ALA A 330 -20.61 9.60 1.09
C ALA A 330 -20.50 8.16 0.58
N TRP A 331 -19.32 7.79 0.08
CA TRP A 331 -18.91 6.39 -0.03
C TRP A 331 -18.39 5.97 1.34
N GLN A 332 -18.86 4.82 1.80
CA GLN A 332 -18.32 4.18 3.00
C GLN A 332 -16.83 4.00 2.78
N ALA A 333 -16.03 4.79 3.50
CA ALA A 333 -14.62 4.55 3.68
C ALA A 333 -14.46 3.05 3.96
N GLY A 334 -13.60 2.39 3.18
CA GLY A 334 -13.09 1.07 3.54
C GLY A 334 -12.72 1.15 5.01
N THR A 335 -13.35 0.28 5.78
CA THR A 335 -13.42 0.30 7.24
C THR A 335 -12.11 0.78 7.86
N ALA A 336 -12.21 1.82 8.70
CA ALA A 336 -11.25 2.06 9.76
C ALA A 336 -10.92 0.71 10.40
N TRP A 337 -9.63 0.39 10.39
CA TRP A 337 -9.10 -0.92 10.75
C TRP A 337 -9.41 -1.19 12.22
N GLN A 338 -10.45 -1.99 12.48
CA GLN A 338 -10.57 -2.68 13.76
C GLN A 338 -9.48 -3.75 13.77
N ALA A 339 -8.40 -3.49 14.50
CA ALA A 339 -7.52 -4.54 14.97
C ALA A 339 -8.41 -5.61 15.64
N GLY A 340 -8.30 -6.85 15.16
CA GLY A 340 -8.95 -7.98 15.79
C GLY A 340 -8.57 -8.02 17.27
N SER A 341 -9.55 -7.82 18.14
CA SER A 341 -9.44 -8.07 19.56
C SER A 341 -9.40 -9.59 19.76
N ASP A 342 -8.21 -10.16 19.77
CA ASP A 342 -7.98 -11.50 20.31
C ASP A 342 -7.23 -11.35 21.65
N ASP A 343 -8.04 -11.30 22.71
CA ASP A 343 -7.62 -11.59 24.07
C ASP A 343 -7.17 -13.06 24.12
N ASP A 344 -5.86 -13.34 24.17
CA ASP A 344 -5.26 -14.49 24.89
C ASP A 344 -3.75 -14.59 24.62
N TRP A 345 -2.95 -13.71 25.21
CA TRP A 345 -1.58 -14.05 25.58
C TRP A 345 -1.14 -13.32 26.85
N ALA A 346 -1.48 -13.92 27.99
CA ALA A 346 -0.99 -13.48 29.29
C ALA A 346 0.49 -13.85 29.46
N ALA A 347 1.33 -12.84 29.69
CA ALA A 347 2.63 -12.98 30.34
C ALA A 347 2.67 -12.10 31.61
N PRO A 348 3.32 -12.55 32.70
CA PRO A 348 2.98 -12.15 34.06
C PRO A 348 3.54 -10.78 34.49
N ALA A 349 2.75 -10.13 35.36
CA ALA A 349 3.01 -8.83 35.96
C ALA A 349 4.26 -8.79 36.86
N ALA A 350 5.04 -7.72 36.72
CA ALA A 350 5.82 -7.14 37.80
C ALA A 350 5.02 -5.96 38.37
N SER A 351 4.82 -5.98 39.69
CA SER A 351 4.11 -4.95 40.46
C SER A 351 5.02 -3.77 40.82
N ASP A 352 4.36 -2.73 41.34
CA ASP A 352 4.88 -1.51 41.99
C ASP A 352 4.93 -0.32 41.01
N ASP A 353 4.36 0.87 41.25
CA ASP A 353 4.05 1.53 42.51
C ASP A 353 3.03 2.68 42.35
N SER A 354 2.23 2.86 43.41
CA SER A 354 1.60 4.07 43.95
C SER A 354 1.10 5.21 43.03
N TRP A 355 -0.22 5.37 43.02
CA TRP A 355 -0.98 6.54 42.57
C TRP A 355 -1.06 7.61 43.69
N SER A 356 -0.84 8.87 43.36
CA SER A 356 -1.32 10.02 44.15
C SER A 356 -2.04 11.01 43.24
N ALA A 357 -3.28 11.35 43.60
CA ALA A 357 -4.14 12.31 42.92
C ALA A 357 -3.62 13.76 43.08
N PRO A 358 -4.21 14.71 42.33
CA PRO A 358 -5.04 15.68 43.05
C PRO A 358 -6.36 16.01 42.36
N ALA A 359 -7.26 16.51 43.21
CA ALA A 359 -8.61 16.94 42.92
C ALA A 359 -8.69 18.46 42.68
N ASP A 360 -9.72 18.81 41.91
CA ASP A 360 -10.66 19.93 42.09
C ASP A 360 -10.18 21.39 41.99
N GLY A 361 -11.00 22.20 41.32
CA GLY A 361 -10.74 23.63 41.12
C GLY A 361 -11.67 24.26 40.08
N SER A 362 -12.83 24.68 40.56
CA SER A 362 -14.01 25.16 39.85
C SER A 362 -13.96 26.62 39.34
N ALA A 363 -14.79 26.86 38.32
CA ALA A 363 -15.68 28.01 38.05
C ALA A 363 -15.12 29.46 38.01
N SER A 364 -15.42 30.19 36.92
CA SER A 364 -16.61 31.06 36.82
C SER A 364 -16.57 32.01 35.62
N ALA A 365 -17.76 32.31 35.12
CA ALA A 365 -18.09 33.22 34.03
C ALA A 365 -17.91 34.71 34.41
N ASP A 366 -17.80 35.60 33.42
CA ASP A 366 -18.74 36.73 33.30
C ASP A 366 -18.72 37.43 31.92
N ASP A 367 -19.84 38.09 31.65
CA ASP A 367 -20.40 38.70 30.44
C ASP A 367 -19.66 39.91 29.81
N GLY A 368 -20.01 40.24 28.56
CA GLY A 368 -20.38 41.64 28.23
C GLY A 368 -19.90 42.30 26.93
N GLN A 369 -20.74 42.21 25.90
CA GLN A 369 -21.32 43.34 25.14
C GLN A 369 -20.59 44.05 23.95
N TRP A 370 -21.40 44.22 22.89
CA TRP A 370 -21.23 44.96 21.63
C TRP A 370 -21.04 46.48 21.75
N SER A 371 -20.40 47.09 20.73
CA SER A 371 -20.89 48.32 20.08
C SER A 371 -20.30 48.52 18.68
N ALA A 372 -21.14 49.03 17.78
CA ALA A 372 -20.87 49.37 16.38
C ALA A 372 -20.87 50.90 16.17
N SER A 373 -20.11 51.39 15.17
CA SER A 373 -20.16 52.71 14.51
C SER A 373 -18.87 52.83 13.67
N GLY A 374 -18.77 53.23 12.40
CA GLY A 374 -19.66 53.93 11.47
C GLY A 374 -18.86 55.01 10.71
N GLY A 375 -18.82 54.92 9.36
CA GLY A 375 -18.42 56.00 8.40
C GLY A 375 -16.91 56.30 8.23
N ASP A 376 -16.38 56.74 7.09
CA ASP A 376 -16.93 57.08 5.78
C ASP A 376 -15.76 57.24 4.76
N THR A 377 -16.07 57.00 3.48
CA THR A 377 -15.49 57.45 2.19
C THR A 377 -14.06 58.03 2.05
N SER A 378 -13.29 57.48 1.09
CA SER A 378 -12.74 58.29 -0.03
C SER A 378 -12.31 57.41 -1.22
N SER A 379 -12.63 57.90 -2.41
CA SER A 379 -12.44 57.29 -3.72
C SER A 379 -11.08 57.66 -4.34
N THR A 380 -10.46 56.74 -5.08
CA THR A 380 -9.58 57.13 -6.20
C THR A 380 -9.62 56.07 -7.30
N THR A 381 -10.02 56.53 -8.48
CA THR A 381 -10.16 55.79 -9.73
C THR A 381 -8.80 55.53 -10.37
N THR A 382 -8.51 54.31 -10.81
CA THR A 382 -7.67 54.05 -12.01
C THR A 382 -8.09 52.74 -12.67
N THR A 383 -8.63 52.88 -13.88
CA THR A 383 -8.92 51.87 -14.93
C THR A 383 -7.57 51.33 -15.46
N THR A 384 -7.30 50.08 -15.85
CA THR A 384 -7.95 49.21 -16.85
C THR A 384 -7.12 47.91 -16.95
N GLY A 385 -7.72 46.75 -17.24
CA GLY A 385 -6.96 45.57 -17.65
C GLY A 385 -7.64 44.21 -17.46
N THR A 386 -8.92 44.07 -17.83
CA THR A 386 -9.65 42.79 -17.79
C THR A 386 -9.36 41.98 -19.06
N THR A 387 -8.83 40.78 -18.92
CA THR A 387 -9.08 39.67 -19.86
C THR A 387 -9.73 38.52 -19.11
N SER A 388 -11.03 38.42 -19.32
CA SER A 388 -11.90 37.31 -18.97
C SER A 388 -11.89 36.31 -20.13
N THR A 389 -11.58 35.05 -19.83
CA THR A 389 -12.16 33.86 -20.47
C THR A 389 -12.29 32.86 -19.33
N GLY A 390 -13.45 32.69 -18.72
CA GLY A 390 -14.58 32.01 -19.35
C GLY A 390 -14.54 30.56 -18.88
N ALA A 391 -15.14 30.31 -17.72
CA ALA A 391 -15.32 28.98 -17.17
C ALA A 391 -16.18 28.12 -18.10
N ASN A 392 -15.79 26.87 -18.28
CA ASN A 392 -16.72 25.78 -18.58
C ASN A 392 -16.58 24.76 -17.45
N SER A 393 -17.58 24.73 -16.58
CA SER A 393 -17.97 23.59 -15.78
C SER A 393 -18.45 22.50 -16.74
N ASP A 394 -17.67 21.43 -16.87
CA ASP A 394 -18.10 20.07 -17.22
C ASP A 394 -16.83 19.23 -17.35
N GLY A 395 -16.41 18.64 -16.23
CA GLY A 395 -15.26 17.74 -16.13
C GLY A 395 -15.50 16.47 -16.93
N THR A 396 -15.21 16.53 -18.22
CA THR A 396 -15.08 15.37 -19.10
C THR A 396 -13.60 15.14 -19.35
N TYR A 397 -13.02 14.20 -18.61
CA TYR A 397 -11.66 13.72 -18.87
C TYR A 397 -11.64 13.04 -20.24
N SER A 398 -11.00 13.70 -21.20
CA SER A 398 -10.63 13.10 -22.49
C SER A 398 -9.17 12.67 -22.38
N GLY A 399 -8.93 11.36 -22.53
CA GLY A 399 -7.62 10.73 -22.33
C GLY A 399 -6.49 11.45 -23.07
N GLY A 400 -5.62 12.10 -22.32
CA GLY A 400 -4.31 12.56 -22.77
C GLY A 400 -3.23 11.62 -22.27
N HIS A 401 -2.10 11.58 -22.96
CA HIS A 401 -0.89 10.91 -22.49
C HIS A 401 0.26 11.93 -22.47
N TRP A 402 1.23 11.75 -21.58
CA TRP A 402 2.46 12.53 -21.59
C TRP A 402 3.46 11.93 -22.58
N ASP A 403 4.10 12.76 -23.40
CA ASP A 403 5.14 12.29 -24.29
C ASP A 403 6.43 11.93 -23.54
N THR A 404 7.38 11.28 -24.22
CA THR A 404 8.68 10.89 -23.66
C THR A 404 9.55 12.06 -23.19
N ASN A 405 9.14 13.30 -23.46
CA ASN A 405 9.82 14.53 -23.03
C ASN A 405 9.09 15.22 -21.86
N GLY A 406 8.03 14.61 -21.32
CA GLY A 406 7.27 15.14 -20.20
C GLY A 406 6.31 16.28 -20.58
N ASN A 407 5.85 16.37 -21.83
CA ASN A 407 4.80 17.32 -22.23
C ASN A 407 3.41 16.66 -22.29
N TYR A 408 2.38 17.37 -21.81
CA TYR A 408 1.01 16.86 -21.83
C TYR A 408 0.43 16.92 -23.25
N VAL A 409 0.04 15.76 -23.79
CA VAL A 409 -0.62 15.68 -25.09
C VAL A 409 -2.08 15.30 -24.88
N GLN A 410 -2.98 16.26 -25.05
CA GLN A 410 -4.42 16.03 -24.95
C GLN A 410 -4.92 15.21 -26.16
N GLY A 411 -5.61 14.10 -25.91
CA GLY A 411 -6.13 13.23 -26.97
C GLY A 411 -7.22 13.92 -27.80
N GLY A 412 -6.87 14.38 -28.99
CA GLY A 412 -7.83 14.94 -29.93
C GLY A 412 -8.75 13.87 -30.51
N SER A 413 -10.07 14.02 -30.34
CA SER A 413 -11.03 13.18 -31.08
C SER A 413 -11.03 13.56 -32.57
N THR A 414 -10.46 12.72 -33.43
CA THR A 414 -10.58 12.91 -34.89
C THR A 414 -12.00 12.55 -35.34
N ARG A 415 -12.86 13.56 -35.48
CA ARG A 415 -14.12 13.44 -36.22
C ARG A 415 -13.82 13.26 -37.71
N ARG A 416 -13.88 12.03 -38.22
CA ARG A 416 -13.83 11.76 -39.67
C ARG A 416 -15.01 12.46 -40.36
N LYS A 417 -14.74 13.57 -41.06
CA LYS A 417 -15.69 14.13 -42.04
C LYS A 417 -15.83 13.14 -43.20
N ARG A 418 -16.99 12.51 -43.34
CA ARG A 418 -17.36 11.80 -44.58
C ARG A 418 -17.49 12.83 -45.69
N GLY A 419 -16.59 12.77 -46.67
CA GLY A 419 -16.72 13.51 -47.92
C GLY A 419 -17.92 12.98 -48.71
N VAL A 420 -18.83 13.87 -49.07
CA VAL A 420 -19.90 13.61 -50.05
C VAL A 420 -19.25 13.60 -51.43
N VAL A 421 -19.34 12.46 -52.13
CA VAL A 421 -18.96 12.33 -53.53
C VAL A 421 -20.14 12.78 -54.39
N PHE A 422 -20.00 13.88 -55.10
CA PHE A 422 -20.87 14.19 -56.24
C PHE A 422 -20.36 13.43 -57.47
N ARG A 423 -21.22 12.58 -58.05
CA ARG A 423 -21.03 12.07 -59.41
C ARG A 423 -21.79 12.98 -60.39
N SER A 424 -21.07 13.43 -61.41
CA SER A 424 -21.57 13.99 -62.66
C SER A 424 -22.34 12.96 -63.48
#